data_AF-A0A0W0XWT2-F1
#
_entry.id   AF-A0A0W0XWT2-F1
#
_cell.length_a   1.000
_cell.length_b   1.000
_cell.length_c   1.000
_cell.angle_alpha   90.00
_cell.angle_beta   90.00
_cell.angle_gamma   90.00
#
_symmetry.space_group_name_H-M   'P 1'
#
loop_
_entity.id
_entity.type
_entity.pdbx_description
1 polymer ?
#
loop_
_entity_poly.entity_id
_entity_poly.type
_entity_poly.pdbx_seq_one_letter_code
_entity_poly.pdbx_strand_id
1 'polypeptide(L)'
;MQSLELLILKEINSNGMGICLRPKVQPVITVSLTKEIRQLQDSIAEKYYQSPWEGYFYLVWYLDNSMKTPWVGFDFKFLADAFKNHHETEAETYIDRIFDIIFLNYIGMGLPLINCSILNKDVTSLSREFFLLNAISFVHCKNKTQTPFIPVAIGQEFKHLTFKETIYQNNHCFYFDSLRFGTMRRIIQSIDRKSLTEDDIKTIRQEFDDVKKQTITRIYDIARHRRALFAWLANRQAAAGSEILSQAF
;
A
#
# COMPACT_ATOMS: atom_id res chain seq x y z
N MET A 1 -4.58 -9.72 -24.11
CA MET A 1 -4.81 -8.39 -23.49
C MET A 1 -4.12 -8.37 -22.14
N GLN A 2 -3.12 -7.50 -21.95
CA GLN A 2 -2.45 -7.35 -20.64
C GLN A 2 -3.49 -6.94 -19.59
N SER A 3 -3.52 -7.71 -18.52
CA SER A 3 -4.58 -7.69 -17.53
C SER A 3 -4.31 -6.63 -16.46
N LEU A 4 -4.72 -5.39 -16.71
CA LEU A 4 -4.59 -4.23 -15.80
C LEU A 4 -4.96 -4.58 -14.34
N GLU A 5 -4.01 -4.44 -13.39
CA GLU A 5 -4.23 -4.61 -11.94
C GLU A 5 -4.32 -3.27 -11.20
N LEU A 6 -4.00 -2.17 -11.88
CA LEU A 6 -4.08 -0.80 -11.40
C LEU A 6 -4.99 0.04 -12.31
N LEU A 7 -6.12 0.50 -11.77
CA LEU A 7 -7.06 1.36 -12.47
C LEU A 7 -6.91 2.81 -12.01
N ILE A 8 -6.65 3.72 -12.95
CA ILE A 8 -6.43 5.14 -12.68
C ILE A 8 -7.69 5.94 -13.03
N LEU A 9 -8.22 6.68 -12.05
CA LEU A 9 -9.29 7.66 -12.23
C LEU A 9 -8.69 9.06 -12.06
N LYS A 10 -8.60 9.81 -13.16
CA LYS A 10 -7.83 11.07 -13.21
C LYS A 10 -8.55 12.30 -12.64
N GLU A 11 -9.84 12.22 -12.31
CA GLU A 11 -10.60 13.42 -11.92
C GLU A 11 -10.89 13.48 -10.41
N ILE A 12 -10.10 14.29 -9.72
CA ILE A 12 -10.53 15.00 -8.50
C ILE A 12 -10.27 16.49 -8.73
N ASN A 13 -11.26 17.21 -9.29
CA ASN A 13 -11.24 18.67 -9.45
C ASN A 13 -9.88 19.23 -9.96
N SER A 14 -9.35 18.69 -11.06
CA SER A 14 -8.08 19.09 -11.73
C SER A 14 -6.75 18.85 -10.99
N ASN A 15 -6.70 18.67 -9.65
CA ASN A 15 -5.44 18.53 -8.89
C ASN A 15 -5.32 17.21 -8.10
N GLY A 16 -5.91 16.12 -8.59
CA GLY A 16 -5.75 14.83 -7.93
C GLY A 16 -6.21 13.63 -8.75
N MET A 17 -5.78 12.46 -8.31
CA MET A 17 -5.97 11.18 -8.98
C MET A 17 -6.43 10.12 -7.98
N GLY A 18 -7.52 9.44 -8.29
CA GLY A 18 -7.93 8.22 -7.61
C GLY A 18 -7.24 7.00 -8.23
N ILE A 19 -6.69 6.12 -7.40
CA ILE A 19 -5.95 4.93 -7.84
C ILE A 19 -6.58 3.72 -7.18
N CYS A 20 -7.23 2.89 -7.99
CA CYS A 20 -7.86 1.65 -7.55
C CYS A 20 -6.90 0.48 -7.78
N LEU A 21 -6.61 -0.27 -6.71
CA LEU A 21 -5.87 -1.51 -6.80
C LEU A 21 -6.83 -2.69 -6.95
N ARG A 22 -6.70 -3.41 -8.07
CA ARG A 22 -7.59 -4.50 -8.50
C ARG A 22 -6.79 -5.73 -8.98
N PRO A 23 -6.09 -6.44 -8.09
CA PRO A 23 -5.42 -7.67 -8.47
C PRO A 23 -6.48 -8.72 -8.80
N LYS A 24 -6.24 -9.47 -9.86
CA LYS A 24 -7.30 -10.32 -10.46
C LYS A 24 -7.36 -11.72 -9.89
N VAL A 25 -6.19 -12.23 -9.50
CA VAL A 25 -6.02 -13.64 -9.15
C VAL A 25 -6.05 -13.84 -7.64
N GLN A 26 -5.48 -12.89 -6.89
CA GLN A 26 -5.33 -13.01 -5.45
C GLN A 26 -5.23 -11.63 -4.80
N PRO A 27 -5.78 -11.46 -3.59
CA PRO A 27 -5.81 -10.18 -2.87
C PRO A 27 -4.42 -9.86 -2.27
N VAL A 28 -3.40 -9.65 -3.10
CA VAL A 28 -2.01 -9.38 -2.69
C VAL A 28 -1.36 -8.35 -3.61
N ILE A 29 -0.21 -7.80 -3.19
CA ILE A 29 0.61 -6.96 -4.07
C ILE A 29 1.45 -7.88 -4.96
N THR A 30 0.97 -8.18 -6.16
CA THR A 30 1.65 -9.07 -7.13
C THR A 30 2.87 -8.39 -7.76
N VAL A 31 3.73 -9.17 -8.43
CA VAL A 31 4.87 -8.62 -9.20
C VAL A 31 4.40 -7.66 -10.29
N SER A 32 3.34 -7.99 -11.02
CA SER A 32 2.74 -7.10 -12.03
C SER A 32 2.26 -5.80 -11.41
N LEU A 33 1.54 -5.85 -10.29
CA LEU A 33 1.06 -4.67 -9.61
C LEU A 33 2.21 -3.76 -9.13
N THR A 34 3.32 -4.32 -8.62
CA THR A 34 4.49 -3.49 -8.26
C THR A 34 5.05 -2.72 -9.45
N LYS A 35 5.06 -3.32 -10.65
CA LYS A 35 5.54 -2.66 -11.87
C LYS A 35 4.58 -1.57 -12.31
N GLU A 36 3.28 -1.83 -12.29
CA GLU A 36 2.24 -0.85 -12.66
C GLU A 36 2.25 0.37 -11.71
N ILE A 37 2.41 0.14 -10.39
CA ILE A 37 2.55 1.22 -9.40
C ILE A 37 3.80 2.05 -9.67
N ARG A 38 4.95 1.40 -9.93
CA ARG A 38 6.20 2.12 -10.20
C ARG A 38 6.11 2.96 -11.47
N GLN A 39 5.56 2.40 -12.55
CA GLN A 39 5.31 3.13 -13.80
C GLN A 39 4.39 4.34 -13.60
N LEU A 40 3.37 4.22 -12.73
CA LEU A 40 2.53 5.35 -12.38
C LEU A 40 3.32 6.43 -11.64
N GLN A 41 4.10 6.06 -10.61
CA GLN A 41 4.94 6.99 -9.86
C GLN A 41 5.91 7.74 -10.79
N ASP A 42 6.57 7.04 -11.70
CA ASP A 42 7.47 7.64 -12.70
C ASP A 42 6.73 8.59 -13.63
N SER A 43 5.55 8.20 -14.14
CA SER A 43 4.72 9.07 -14.99
C SER A 43 4.25 10.34 -14.27
N ILE A 44 3.99 10.25 -12.96
CA ILE A 44 3.58 11.41 -12.15
C ILE A 44 4.77 12.36 -11.97
N ALA A 45 5.95 11.83 -11.66
CA ALA A 45 7.16 12.63 -11.54
C ALA A 45 7.52 13.31 -12.86
N GLU A 46 7.47 12.60 -13.98
CA GLU A 46 7.72 13.15 -15.31
C GLU A 46 6.78 14.31 -15.65
N LYS A 47 5.47 14.15 -15.39
CA LYS A 47 4.49 15.23 -15.61
C LYS A 47 4.80 16.46 -14.77
N TYR A 48 5.18 16.28 -13.51
CA TYR A 48 5.56 17.39 -12.64
C TYR A 48 6.79 18.12 -13.17
N TYR A 49 7.84 17.41 -13.61
CA TYR A 49 9.05 18.05 -14.15
C TYR A 49 8.79 18.77 -15.49
N GLN A 50 7.83 18.31 -16.29
CA GLN A 50 7.42 18.99 -17.51
C GLN A 50 6.55 20.22 -17.21
N SER A 51 5.69 20.16 -16.21
CA SER A 51 4.79 21.24 -15.81
C SER A 51 4.49 21.16 -14.31
N PRO A 52 5.27 21.89 -13.47
CA PRO A 52 5.07 21.88 -12.03
C PRO A 52 3.68 22.37 -11.65
N TRP A 53 3.06 21.72 -10.65
CA TRP A 53 1.72 22.10 -10.18
C TRP A 53 1.77 23.31 -9.25
N GLU A 54 0.70 24.09 -9.25
CA GLU A 54 0.44 25.06 -8.20
C GLU A 54 -0.18 24.34 -6.98
N GLY A 55 0.58 24.29 -5.88
CA GLY A 55 0.15 23.64 -4.64
C GLY A 55 0.26 22.12 -4.68
N TYR A 56 -0.54 21.44 -3.85
CA TYR A 56 -0.47 19.99 -3.66
C TYR A 56 -1.27 19.23 -4.71
N PHE A 57 -0.68 18.15 -5.23
CA PHE A 57 -1.37 17.12 -6.01
C PHE A 57 -1.76 15.95 -5.10
N TYR A 58 -3.00 15.47 -5.20
CA TYR A 58 -3.51 14.42 -4.31
C TYR A 58 -3.56 13.06 -5.02
N LEU A 59 -2.97 12.03 -4.41
CA LEU A 59 -3.15 10.64 -4.85
C LEU A 59 -4.00 9.89 -3.84
N VAL A 60 -5.12 9.34 -4.25
CA VAL A 60 -6.04 8.62 -3.37
C VAL A 60 -6.03 7.13 -3.72
N TRP A 61 -5.30 6.34 -2.94
CA TRP A 61 -5.20 4.89 -3.06
C TRP A 61 -6.38 4.21 -2.41
N TYR A 62 -7.03 3.29 -3.12
CA TYR A 62 -8.10 2.47 -2.54
C TYR A 62 -8.12 1.08 -3.16
N LEU A 63 -8.75 0.16 -2.45
CA LEU A 63 -8.94 -1.22 -2.90
C LEU A 63 -10.26 -1.36 -3.65
N ASP A 64 -10.23 -2.17 -4.71
CA ASP A 64 -11.47 -2.69 -5.27
C ASP A 64 -12.17 -3.60 -4.26
N ASN A 65 -13.46 -3.34 -4.05
CA ASN A 65 -14.32 -4.07 -3.13
C ASN A 65 -14.98 -5.31 -3.74
N SER A 66 -14.71 -5.59 -5.02
CA SER A 66 -15.24 -6.80 -5.68
C SER A 66 -14.84 -8.09 -4.97
N MET A 67 -13.63 -8.15 -4.39
CA MET A 67 -13.16 -9.30 -3.64
C MET A 67 -13.60 -9.21 -2.17
N LYS A 68 -14.13 -10.29 -1.60
CA LYS A 68 -14.48 -10.36 -0.16
C LYS A 68 -13.31 -10.78 0.74
N THR A 69 -12.29 -11.43 0.19
CA THR A 69 -11.15 -12.00 0.92
C THR A 69 -10.15 -10.92 1.37
N PRO A 70 -9.68 -10.92 2.63
CA PRO A 70 -8.72 -9.93 3.11
C PRO A 70 -7.48 -9.87 2.24
N TRP A 71 -6.89 -8.67 2.12
CA TRP A 71 -5.61 -8.50 1.42
C TRP A 71 -4.44 -8.86 2.34
N VAL A 72 -3.57 -9.75 1.89
CA VAL A 72 -2.53 -10.37 2.73
C VAL A 72 -1.14 -10.23 2.12
N GLY A 73 -0.46 -9.15 2.50
CA GLY A 73 0.99 -8.97 2.36
C GLY A 73 1.59 -9.34 0.99
N PHE A 74 2.67 -10.13 1.05
CA PHE A 74 3.42 -10.60 -0.10
C PHE A 74 2.68 -11.67 -0.90
N ASP A 75 3.03 -11.78 -2.17
CA ASP A 75 2.69 -12.88 -3.07
C ASP A 75 3.55 -14.11 -2.70
N PHE A 76 3.09 -14.87 -1.69
CA PHE A 76 3.81 -16.04 -1.21
C PHE A 76 3.81 -17.17 -2.24
N LYS A 77 2.86 -17.19 -3.17
CA LYS A 77 2.89 -18.11 -4.31
C LYS A 77 4.09 -17.81 -5.20
N PHE A 78 4.25 -16.57 -5.65
CA PHE A 78 5.41 -16.15 -6.43
C PHE A 78 6.72 -16.43 -5.68
N LEU A 79 6.81 -16.07 -4.40
CA LEU A 79 7.99 -16.33 -3.59
C LEU A 79 8.31 -17.83 -3.50
N ALA A 80 7.32 -18.67 -3.20
CA ALA A 80 7.51 -20.12 -3.10
C ALA A 80 7.97 -20.74 -4.42
N ASP A 81 7.37 -20.33 -5.54
CA ASP A 81 7.75 -20.80 -6.87
C ASP A 81 9.17 -20.35 -7.24
N ALA A 82 9.55 -19.11 -6.92
CA ALA A 82 10.91 -18.60 -7.15
C ALA A 82 11.96 -19.40 -6.36
N PHE A 83 11.73 -19.65 -5.06
CA PHE A 83 12.64 -20.48 -4.25
C PHE A 83 12.71 -21.93 -4.74
N LYS A 84 11.60 -22.50 -5.19
CA LYS A 84 11.55 -23.88 -5.71
C LYS A 84 12.35 -24.01 -7.01
N ASN A 85 12.38 -22.95 -7.83
CA ASN A 85 13.04 -22.93 -9.12
C ASN A 85 14.46 -22.32 -9.08
N HIS A 86 15.02 -22.04 -7.89
CA HIS A 86 16.34 -21.41 -7.73
C HIS A 86 16.44 -20.01 -8.37
N HIS A 87 15.36 -19.24 -8.28
CA HIS A 87 15.25 -17.86 -8.76
C HIS A 87 15.20 -16.87 -7.59
N GLU A 88 16.05 -17.06 -6.58
CA GLU A 88 16.09 -16.24 -5.36
C GLU A 88 16.22 -14.73 -5.65
N THR A 89 17.02 -14.37 -6.66
CA THR A 89 17.18 -12.97 -7.10
C THR A 89 15.85 -12.34 -7.54
N GLU A 90 14.94 -13.11 -8.14
CA GLU A 90 13.62 -12.60 -8.54
C GLU A 90 12.73 -12.33 -7.31
N ALA A 91 12.81 -13.21 -6.30
CA ALA A 91 12.12 -13.04 -5.03
C ALA A 91 12.61 -11.80 -4.28
N GLU A 92 13.93 -11.61 -4.19
CA GLU A 92 14.54 -10.42 -3.57
C GLU A 92 14.14 -9.14 -4.31
N THR A 93 14.22 -9.14 -5.64
CA THR A 93 13.82 -7.99 -6.47
C THR A 93 12.36 -7.62 -6.25
N TYR A 94 11.48 -8.60 -6.09
CA TYR A 94 10.07 -8.37 -5.78
C TYR A 94 9.88 -7.71 -4.41
N ILE A 95 10.57 -8.20 -3.38
CA ILE A 95 10.51 -7.62 -2.03
C ILE A 95 11.04 -6.19 -2.05
N ASP A 96 12.18 -5.96 -2.71
CA ASP A 96 12.81 -4.64 -2.84
C ASP A 96 11.86 -3.63 -3.49
N ARG A 97 11.21 -4.01 -4.60
CA ARG A 97 10.19 -3.17 -5.24
C ARG A 97 9.04 -2.80 -4.33
N ILE A 98 8.57 -3.72 -3.48
CA ILE A 98 7.48 -3.38 -2.54
C ILE A 98 7.93 -2.32 -1.53
N PHE A 99 9.13 -2.48 -0.96
CA PHE A 99 9.64 -1.49 -0.02
C PHE A 99 9.87 -0.13 -0.70
N ASP A 100 10.38 -0.11 -1.93
CA ASP A 100 10.57 1.14 -2.69
C ASP A 100 9.25 1.85 -2.99
N ILE A 101 8.20 1.14 -3.44
CA ILE A 101 6.91 1.80 -3.71
C ILE A 101 6.28 2.36 -2.43
N ILE A 102 6.40 1.66 -1.30
CA ILE A 102 5.87 2.13 0.00
C ILE A 102 6.67 3.35 0.47
N PHE A 103 8.00 3.30 0.37
CA PHE A 103 8.88 4.42 0.72
C PHE A 103 8.54 5.67 -0.08
N LEU A 104 8.41 5.53 -1.41
CA LEU A 104 8.08 6.64 -2.29
C LEU A 104 6.69 7.22 -2.01
N ASN A 105 5.72 6.38 -1.67
CA ASN A 105 4.41 6.85 -1.23
C ASN A 105 4.51 7.63 0.09
N TYR A 106 5.28 7.12 1.05
CA TYR A 106 5.49 7.78 2.34
C TYR A 106 6.10 9.18 2.18
N ILE A 107 7.19 9.32 1.40
CA ILE A 107 7.87 10.61 1.18
C ILE A 107 7.21 11.50 0.11
N GLY A 108 6.13 11.05 -0.54
CA GLY A 108 5.48 11.80 -1.62
C GLY A 108 6.37 11.97 -2.86
N MET A 109 7.29 11.03 -3.11
CA MET A 109 8.30 11.07 -4.19
C MET A 109 9.22 12.31 -4.17
N GLY A 110 9.28 13.05 -3.06
CA GLY A 110 9.99 14.33 -3.00
C GLY A 110 9.30 15.47 -3.76
N LEU A 111 8.03 15.29 -4.13
CA LEU A 111 7.21 16.26 -4.87
C LEU A 111 6.18 16.89 -3.92
N PRO A 112 5.52 18.02 -4.31
CA PRO A 112 4.37 18.56 -3.58
C PRO A 112 3.14 17.65 -3.77
N LEU A 113 3.23 16.43 -3.23
CA LEU A 113 2.24 15.38 -3.39
C LEU A 113 1.77 14.86 -2.03
N ILE A 114 0.46 14.69 -1.90
CA ILE A 114 -0.15 14.12 -0.71
C ILE A 114 -0.78 12.78 -1.08
N ASN A 115 -0.11 11.70 -0.65
CA ASN A 115 -0.67 10.36 -0.72
C ASN A 115 -1.72 10.18 0.37
N CYS A 116 -2.91 9.77 -0.06
CA CYS A 116 -4.05 9.46 0.77
C CYS A 116 -4.46 8.01 0.56
N SER A 117 -5.02 7.34 1.56
CA SER A 117 -5.67 6.03 1.41
C SER A 117 -7.12 6.05 1.84
N ILE A 118 -7.95 5.26 1.16
CA ILE A 118 -9.29 4.89 1.62
C ILE A 118 -9.32 3.37 1.72
N LEU A 119 -9.43 2.88 2.95
CA LEU A 119 -9.46 1.48 3.30
C LEU A 119 -10.86 1.12 3.80
N ASN A 120 -11.61 0.43 2.97
CA ASN A 120 -12.99 -0.01 3.22
C ASN A 120 -13.11 -1.53 3.44
N LYS A 121 -11.97 -2.18 3.64
CA LYS A 121 -11.82 -3.64 3.74
C LYS A 121 -10.63 -3.99 4.61
N ASP A 122 -10.66 -5.18 5.21
CA ASP A 122 -9.55 -5.67 6.02
C ASP A 122 -8.30 -5.95 5.17
N VAL A 123 -7.20 -5.32 5.58
CA VAL A 123 -5.84 -5.53 5.06
C VAL A 123 -4.94 -5.92 6.22
N THR A 124 -3.97 -6.77 5.95
CA THR A 124 -3.03 -7.27 6.96
C THR A 124 -1.60 -7.20 6.46
N SER A 125 -0.65 -7.29 7.38
CA SER A 125 0.78 -7.36 7.09
C SER A 125 1.22 -6.18 6.21
N LEU A 126 2.17 -6.39 5.28
CA LEU A 126 2.73 -5.33 4.45
C LEU A 126 1.71 -4.60 3.56
N SER A 127 0.59 -5.26 3.18
CA SER A 127 -0.49 -4.59 2.45
C SER A 127 -1.16 -3.51 3.30
N ARG A 128 -1.25 -3.71 4.62
CA ARG A 128 -1.75 -2.68 5.54
C ARG A 128 -0.80 -1.48 5.57
N GLU A 129 0.49 -1.74 5.60
CA GLU A 129 1.52 -0.69 5.64
C GLU A 129 1.49 0.20 4.39
N PHE A 130 1.23 -0.37 3.21
CA PHE A 130 1.01 0.39 1.98
C PHE A 130 -0.08 1.47 2.12
N PHE A 131 -1.13 1.21 2.90
CA PHE A 131 -2.20 2.19 3.13
C PHE A 131 -1.92 3.11 4.30
N LEU A 132 -1.47 2.57 5.44
CA LEU A 132 -1.30 3.33 6.68
C LEU A 132 -0.13 4.32 6.64
N LEU A 133 0.89 4.04 5.82
CA LEU A 133 2.04 4.92 5.64
C LEU A 133 1.78 6.07 4.66
N ASN A 134 0.60 6.13 4.03
CA ASN A 134 0.20 7.32 3.31
C ASN A 134 -0.05 8.47 4.29
N ALA A 135 0.26 9.70 3.86
CA ALA A 135 0.18 10.89 4.71
C ALA A 135 -1.18 11.02 5.42
N ILE A 136 -2.25 10.62 4.73
CA ILE A 136 -3.60 10.62 5.28
C ILE A 136 -4.25 9.27 4.98
N SER A 137 -4.79 8.61 6.00
CA SER A 137 -5.46 7.32 5.87
C SER A 137 -6.88 7.40 6.40
N PHE A 138 -7.85 7.02 5.57
CA PHE A 138 -9.25 6.85 5.96
C PHE A 138 -9.55 5.36 6.07
N VAL A 139 -9.89 4.88 7.26
CA VAL A 139 -10.19 3.46 7.51
C VAL A 139 -11.66 3.30 7.88
N HIS A 140 -12.34 2.34 7.28
CA HIS A 140 -13.75 2.10 7.57
C HIS A 140 -13.90 1.44 8.93
N CYS A 141 -14.75 1.99 9.79
CA CYS A 141 -15.08 1.39 11.09
C CYS A 141 -16.60 1.39 11.29
N LYS A 142 -17.21 0.21 11.24
CA LYS A 142 -18.67 0.05 11.41
C LYS A 142 -19.16 0.30 12.83
N ASN A 143 -18.26 0.22 13.82
CA ASN A 143 -18.62 0.17 15.23
C ASN A 143 -18.55 1.54 15.94
N LYS A 144 -18.07 2.60 15.27
CA LYS A 144 -17.95 3.94 15.84
C LYS A 144 -18.95 4.87 15.14
N THR A 145 -20.04 5.20 15.83
CA THR A 145 -21.24 5.84 15.23
C THR A 145 -21.45 7.31 15.62
N GLN A 146 -20.57 7.91 16.43
CA GLN A 146 -20.83 9.22 17.03
C GLN A 146 -20.43 10.40 16.13
N THR A 147 -19.41 10.25 15.28
CA THR A 147 -19.01 11.27 14.30
C THR A 147 -18.63 10.62 12.97
N PRO A 148 -18.89 11.27 11.82
CA PRO A 148 -18.63 10.69 10.50
C PRO A 148 -17.13 10.44 10.27
N PHE A 149 -16.26 11.18 10.96
CA PHE A 149 -14.82 10.97 10.99
C PHE A 149 -14.30 11.07 12.43
N ILE A 150 -13.40 10.16 12.81
CA ILE A 150 -12.76 10.14 14.13
C ILE A 150 -11.25 10.02 13.93
N PRO A 151 -10.42 10.98 14.40
CA PRO A 151 -8.96 10.83 14.34
C PRO A 151 -8.49 9.68 15.23
N VAL A 152 -7.46 8.96 14.78
CA VAL A 152 -6.94 7.77 15.44
C VAL A 152 -5.43 7.81 15.47
N ALA A 153 -4.84 7.52 16.64
CA ALA A 153 -3.41 7.28 16.74
C ALA A 153 -3.09 5.87 16.22
N ILE A 154 -2.31 5.78 15.14
CA ILE A 154 -1.99 4.50 14.47
C ILE A 154 -1.38 3.49 15.45
N GLY A 155 -0.41 3.92 16.27
CA GLY A 155 0.28 3.06 17.24
C GLY A 155 -0.62 2.49 18.34
N GLN A 156 -1.72 3.16 18.67
CA GLN A 156 -2.67 2.69 19.70
C GLN A 156 -3.73 1.74 19.14
N GLU A 157 -4.15 1.98 17.90
CA GLU A 157 -5.25 1.22 17.28
C GLU A 157 -4.75 -0.05 16.58
N PHE A 158 -3.63 0.03 15.86
CA PHE A 158 -3.13 -1.07 15.06
C PHE A 158 -2.00 -1.81 15.78
N LYS A 159 -2.22 -3.10 16.03
CA LYS A 159 -1.20 -3.99 16.61
C LYS A 159 -0.29 -4.58 15.54
N HIS A 160 0.91 -4.97 15.96
CA HIS A 160 1.91 -5.64 15.12
C HIS A 160 2.27 -4.85 13.86
N LEU A 161 2.52 -3.55 14.02
CA LEU A 161 3.04 -2.68 12.95
C LEU A 161 4.41 -3.17 12.48
N THR A 162 4.69 -2.98 11.20
CA THR A 162 5.95 -3.42 10.58
C THR A 162 7.11 -2.47 10.90
N PHE A 163 6.85 -1.16 10.96
CA PHE A 163 7.85 -0.14 11.24
C PHE A 163 7.79 0.31 12.71
N LYS A 164 8.77 1.10 13.16
CA LYS A 164 8.71 1.71 14.49
C LYS A 164 7.62 2.77 14.51
N GLU A 165 7.08 3.04 15.71
CA GLU A 165 6.02 4.03 15.90
C GLU A 165 6.37 5.41 15.32
N THR A 166 7.64 5.80 15.38
CA THR A 166 8.18 7.05 14.83
C THR A 166 7.89 7.25 13.35
N ILE A 167 7.86 6.17 12.55
CA ILE A 167 7.52 6.27 11.13
C ILE A 167 6.05 6.66 10.94
N TYR A 168 5.15 6.23 11.84
CA TYR A 168 3.72 6.51 11.70
C TYR A 168 3.29 7.85 12.30
N GLN A 169 4.15 8.51 13.08
CA GLN A 169 3.80 9.75 13.80
C GLN A 169 3.46 10.93 12.88
N ASN A 170 3.96 10.91 11.64
CA ASN A 170 3.69 11.94 10.64
C ASN A 170 2.46 11.63 9.78
N ASN A 171 1.78 10.51 10.03
CA ASN A 171 0.59 10.08 9.30
C ASN A 171 -0.67 10.44 10.08
N HIS A 172 -1.67 10.99 9.37
CA HIS A 172 -2.98 11.24 9.94
C HIS A 172 -3.90 10.07 9.60
N CYS A 173 -4.48 9.42 10.60
CA CYS A 173 -5.44 8.34 10.40
C CYS A 173 -6.82 8.74 10.93
N PHE A 174 -7.86 8.43 10.16
CA PHE A 174 -9.24 8.70 10.51
C PHE A 174 -10.09 7.46 10.30
N TYR A 175 -10.92 7.12 11.28
CA TYR A 175 -12.04 6.22 11.04
C TYR A 175 -13.18 6.94 10.35
N PHE A 176 -13.90 6.23 9.47
CA PHE A 176 -15.13 6.71 8.84
C PHE A 176 -16.21 5.63 8.86
N ASP A 177 -17.47 6.08 8.90
CA ASP A 177 -18.66 5.21 8.88
C ASP A 177 -19.22 4.99 7.45
N SER A 178 -19.09 6.01 6.62
CA SER A 178 -19.66 6.15 5.29
C SER A 178 -18.76 7.00 4.40
N LEU A 179 -18.74 6.72 3.09
CA LEU A 179 -17.94 7.49 2.14
C LEU A 179 -18.56 8.87 1.95
N ARG A 180 -17.93 9.89 2.54
CA ARG A 180 -18.31 11.30 2.40
C ARG A 180 -17.15 12.09 1.77
N PHE A 181 -16.96 11.94 0.46
CA PHE A 181 -15.83 12.51 -0.26
C PHE A 181 -15.64 14.02 -0.06
N GLY A 182 -16.73 14.79 0.01
CA GLY A 182 -16.65 16.22 0.29
C GLY A 182 -16.13 16.58 1.69
N THR A 183 -16.26 15.67 2.66
CA THR A 183 -15.68 15.83 4.02
C THR A 183 -14.25 15.34 4.05
N MET A 184 -13.96 14.18 3.45
CA MET A 184 -12.57 13.68 3.29
C MET A 184 -11.68 14.72 2.62
N ARG A 185 -12.18 15.37 1.56
CA ARG A 185 -11.48 16.46 0.87
C ARG A 185 -11.17 17.64 1.79
N ARG A 186 -12.14 18.08 2.61
CA ARG A 186 -11.93 19.17 3.57
C ARG A 186 -10.90 18.79 4.63
N ILE A 187 -10.92 17.55 5.13
CA ILE A 187 -9.91 17.03 6.05
C ILE A 187 -8.52 17.08 5.40
N ILE A 188 -8.41 16.56 4.17
CA ILE A 188 -7.15 16.58 3.41
C ILE A 188 -6.62 18.01 3.25
N GLN A 189 -7.47 18.96 2.88
CA GLN A 189 -7.09 20.37 2.69
C GLN A 189 -6.74 21.10 4.00
N SER A 190 -7.23 20.62 5.14
CA SER A 190 -7.00 21.24 6.45
C SER A 190 -5.68 20.81 7.10
N ILE A 191 -5.07 19.73 6.61
CA ILE A 191 -3.83 19.21 7.15
C ILE A 191 -2.66 19.95 6.50
N ASP A 192 -1.98 20.78 7.28
CA ASP A 192 -0.72 21.37 6.86
C ASP A 192 0.40 20.32 6.98
N ARG A 193 1.04 20.02 5.85
CA ARG A 193 2.09 19.00 5.80
C ARG A 193 3.44 19.69 5.75
N LYS A 194 4.26 19.42 6.77
CA LYS A 194 5.66 19.82 6.75
C LYS A 194 6.41 19.02 5.68
N SER A 195 7.13 19.73 4.82
CA SER A 195 8.09 19.10 3.90
C SER A 195 9.17 18.37 4.69
N LEU A 196 9.49 17.15 4.25
CA LEU A 196 10.61 16.39 4.80
C LEU A 196 11.92 17.02 4.33
N THR A 197 12.88 17.18 5.24
CA THR A 197 14.24 17.58 4.89
C THR A 197 15.01 16.40 4.29
N GLU A 198 16.15 16.65 3.63
CA GLU A 198 17.01 15.58 3.12
C GLU A 198 17.49 14.64 4.23
N ASP A 199 17.79 15.18 5.42
CA ASP A 199 18.19 14.39 6.59
C ASP A 199 17.04 13.52 7.11
N ASP A 200 15.81 14.04 7.10
CA ASP A 200 14.62 13.24 7.43
C ASP A 200 14.49 12.07 6.46
N ILE A 201 14.54 12.35 5.15
CA ILE A 201 14.42 11.34 4.09
C ILE A 201 15.49 10.26 4.24
N LYS A 202 16.74 10.65 4.51
CA LYS A 202 17.84 9.72 4.73
C LYS A 202 17.62 8.82 5.95
N THR A 203 17.14 9.39 7.05
CA THR A 203 16.84 8.64 8.29
C THR A 203 15.70 7.65 8.06
N ILE A 204 14.63 8.10 7.40
CA ILE A 204 13.49 7.24 7.02
C ILE A 204 13.97 6.12 6.10
N ARG A 205 14.80 6.42 5.10
CA ARG A 205 15.35 5.42 4.16
C ARG A 205 16.14 4.34 4.89
N GLN A 206 16.96 4.71 5.87
CA GLN A 206 17.71 3.75 6.69
C GLN A 206 16.77 2.79 7.43
N GLU A 207 15.69 3.29 8.04
CA GLU A 207 14.72 2.43 8.70
C GLU A 207 14.01 1.48 7.71
N PHE A 208 13.66 1.97 6.53
CA PHE A 208 13.08 1.13 5.48
C PHE A 208 14.05 0.04 5.01
N ASP A 209 15.32 0.37 4.79
CA ASP A 209 16.34 -0.59 4.37
C ASP A 209 16.63 -1.63 5.46
N ASP A 210 16.63 -1.25 6.74
CA ASP A 210 16.77 -2.18 7.87
C ASP A 210 15.60 -3.17 7.95
N VAL A 211 14.36 -2.67 7.88
CA VAL A 211 13.16 -3.51 7.91
C VAL A 211 13.08 -4.41 6.67
N LYS A 212 13.48 -3.91 5.50
CA LYS A 212 13.60 -4.69 4.26
C LYS A 212 14.58 -5.85 4.45
N LYS A 213 15.79 -5.58 4.94
CA LYS A 213 16.81 -6.61 5.18
C LYS A 213 16.31 -7.68 6.15
N GLN A 214 15.70 -7.27 7.27
CA GLN A 214 15.11 -8.21 8.23
C GLN A 214 14.00 -9.05 7.60
N THR A 215 13.18 -8.45 6.75
CA THR A 215 12.09 -9.13 6.04
C THR A 215 12.64 -10.18 5.07
N ILE A 216 13.66 -9.84 4.28
CA ILE A 216 14.33 -10.77 3.38
C ILE A 216 14.93 -11.93 4.16
N THR A 217 15.71 -11.67 5.23
CA THR A 217 16.28 -12.71 6.08
C THR A 217 15.20 -13.64 6.63
N ARG A 218 14.09 -13.09 7.14
CA ARG A 218 12.98 -13.89 7.66
C ARG A 218 12.31 -14.75 6.60
N ILE A 219 12.16 -14.24 5.38
CA ILE A 219 11.63 -15.00 4.24
C ILE A 219 12.57 -16.18 3.92
N TYR A 220 13.89 -15.96 3.87
CA TYR A 220 14.86 -17.04 3.68
C TYR A 220 14.83 -18.08 4.81
N ASP A 221 14.76 -17.64 6.06
CA ASP A 221 14.71 -18.54 7.21
C ASP A 221 13.46 -19.43 7.16
N ILE A 222 12.30 -18.85 6.82
CA ILE A 222 11.06 -19.61 6.64
C ILE A 222 11.20 -20.56 5.43
N ALA A 223 11.82 -20.14 4.33
CA ALA A 223 11.98 -20.98 3.13
C ALA A 223 12.91 -22.16 3.40
N ARG A 224 13.95 -21.95 4.22
CA ARG A 224 14.91 -22.98 4.61
C ARG A 224 14.35 -23.94 5.65
N HIS A 225 13.74 -23.42 6.71
CA HIS A 225 13.39 -24.20 7.90
C HIS A 225 11.91 -24.56 8.01
N ARG A 226 11.04 -23.91 7.23
CA ARG A 226 9.57 -24.03 7.32
C ARG A 226 8.92 -24.10 5.93
N ARG A 227 9.42 -24.96 5.04
CA ARG A 227 8.86 -25.17 3.70
C ARG A 227 7.36 -25.44 3.68
N ALA A 228 6.86 -26.22 4.66
CA ALA A 228 5.43 -26.48 4.82
C ALA A 228 4.61 -25.21 5.10
N LEU A 229 5.18 -24.25 5.82
CA LEU A 229 4.54 -22.95 6.07
C LEU A 229 4.49 -22.10 4.80
N PHE A 230 5.55 -22.08 3.99
CA PHE A 230 5.54 -21.42 2.67
C PHE A 230 4.46 -21.99 1.75
N ALA A 231 4.41 -23.33 1.64
CA ALA A 231 3.41 -24.01 0.83
C ALA A 231 2.00 -23.73 1.35
N TRP A 232 1.79 -23.72 2.67
CA TRP A 232 0.50 -23.38 3.27
C TRP A 232 0.09 -21.94 2.98
N LEU A 233 1.01 -20.96 3.10
CA LEU A 233 0.75 -19.55 2.78
C LEU A 233 0.37 -19.38 1.30
N ALA A 234 1.13 -19.98 0.40
CA ALA A 234 0.86 -19.95 -1.05
C ALA A 234 -0.48 -20.62 -1.39
N ASN A 235 -0.78 -21.78 -0.80
CA ASN A 235 -2.04 -22.49 -1.02
C ASN A 235 -3.24 -21.72 -0.47
N ARG A 236 -3.10 -21.08 0.70
CA ARG A 236 -4.16 -20.25 1.28
C ARG A 236 -4.50 -19.06 0.38
N GLN A 237 -3.49 -18.43 -0.23
CA GLN A 237 -3.69 -17.36 -1.20
C GLN A 237 -4.33 -17.87 -2.49
N ALA A 238 -3.90 -19.04 -2.99
CA ALA A 238 -4.48 -19.67 -4.16
C ALA A 238 -5.94 -20.10 -3.97
N ALA A 239 -6.30 -20.64 -2.80
CA ALA A 239 -7.67 -21.01 -2.45
C ALA A 239 -8.60 -19.78 -2.39
N ALA A 240 -8.11 -18.69 -1.79
CA ALA A 240 -8.80 -17.40 -1.81
C ALA A 240 -8.96 -16.85 -3.24
N GLY A 241 -8.06 -17.19 -4.16
CA GLY A 241 -8.14 -16.86 -5.59
C GLY A 241 -9.09 -17.76 -6.40
N SER A 242 -9.17 -19.06 -6.10
CA SER A 242 -10.02 -20.01 -6.83
C SER A 242 -11.50 -19.84 -6.53
N GLU A 243 -11.86 -19.48 -5.30
CA GLU A 243 -13.25 -19.14 -4.94
C GLU A 243 -13.78 -17.96 -5.79
N ILE A 244 -12.88 -17.04 -6.19
CA ILE A 244 -13.21 -15.86 -7.01
C ILE A 244 -13.54 -16.27 -8.44
N LEU A 245 -12.75 -17.15 -9.05
CA LEU A 245 -13.02 -17.63 -10.41
C LEU A 245 -14.31 -18.45 -10.48
N SER A 246 -14.64 -19.21 -9.43
CA SER A 246 -15.87 -19.99 -9.37
C SER A 246 -17.15 -19.15 -9.20
N GLN A 247 -17.04 -17.87 -8.83
CA GLN A 247 -18.17 -16.95 -8.68
C GLN A 247 -18.34 -15.99 -9.87
N ALA A 248 -17.38 -16.00 -10.81
CA ALA A 248 -17.36 -15.12 -11.98
C ALA A 248 -17.85 -15.80 -13.28
N PHE A 249 -18.31 -17.05 -13.21
CA PHE A 249 -18.88 -17.84 -14.31
C PHE A 249 -20.20 -18.47 -13.91
#